data_AF-A0A137NYP4-F1
#
_entry.id   AF-A0A137NYP4-F1
#
_cell.length_a   1.000
_cell.length_b   1.000
_cell.length_c   1.000
_cell.angle_alpha   90.00
_cell.angle_beta   90.00
_cell.angle_gamma   90.00
#
_symmetry.space_group_name_H-M   'P 1'
#
loop_
_entity.id
_entity.type
_entity.pdbx_description
1 polymer ?
#
loop_
_entity_poly.entity_id
_entity_poly.type
_entity_poly.pdbx_seq_one_letter_code
_entity_poly.pdbx_strand_id
1 'polypeptide(L)'
;LFPLVGVPNELFDKYSKEKFTCLDGSKTISKWDINDDYCDCPDGSDEPGTSACDFTFFCENRGHKSAKILSSRVNDGICDPECCDGSDEYDGKILCKDVCEQVAKNESKALKEKQKVIDQGLKVKNKYISHFKTWKLETEAKIKEIQSKFDNLEKKANELKAVKEEKEKLEEVLNKQDEATRQTNRINELDDKVTALEGIIEEQKKNIEHLLDVLKDLKEHHNQNYHDMAVKGAITSYDEFSNVYKPVDVWTDPRLHPTTTTDSSSQATASGDDSEASKIRQGSYFSNFIKEQINSVQKFIDRVFSSQFPIDASSARSDYWNLDSERNDAKRELDDLNTKLNRDMGPDGEYSALSDKCFELDNGEYVYSVCMFGEANQKSNKNHDSVSLGHFSEWVGTDYSAQLYSNGTPCWNGPSRSVKLNLICGTEEKVTSVTEPSKCEYHISMLTPAACKPLGVSKPDVYDEDSEL
;
A
#
# COMPACT_ATOMS: atom_id res chain seq x y z
N LEU A 1 42.03 -68.57 -22.91
CA LEU A 1 42.08 -67.13 -22.60
C LEU A 1 40.72 -66.77 -22.05
N PHE A 2 40.64 -66.29 -20.82
CA PHE A 2 39.45 -65.60 -20.36
C PHE A 2 39.28 -64.33 -21.21
N PRO A 3 38.05 -63.98 -21.61
CA PRO A 3 37.81 -62.71 -22.28
C PRO A 3 38.23 -61.57 -21.34
N LEU A 4 38.93 -60.57 -21.88
CA LEU A 4 39.21 -59.33 -21.15
C LEU A 4 37.88 -58.58 -20.99
N VAL A 5 37.34 -58.62 -19.78
CA VAL A 5 36.06 -57.99 -19.40
C VAL A 5 36.30 -56.81 -18.47
N GLY A 6 35.33 -55.89 -18.40
CA GLY A 6 35.38 -54.73 -17.51
C GLY A 6 36.34 -53.61 -17.94
N VAL A 7 36.91 -53.68 -19.14
CA VAL A 7 37.87 -52.69 -19.67
C VAL A 7 37.24 -51.83 -20.77
N PRO A 8 37.34 -50.48 -20.70
CA PRO A 8 36.94 -49.60 -21.80
C PRO A 8 37.77 -49.79 -23.07
N ASN A 9 37.15 -49.57 -24.23
CA ASN A 9 37.79 -49.72 -25.54
C ASN A 9 39.12 -48.95 -25.66
N GLU A 10 39.18 -47.73 -25.11
CA GLU A 10 40.37 -46.86 -25.12
C GLU A 10 41.58 -47.46 -24.38
N LEU A 11 41.36 -48.39 -23.45
CA LEU A 11 42.42 -48.99 -22.65
C LEU A 11 42.80 -50.39 -23.14
N PHE A 12 42.07 -50.99 -24.08
CA PHE A 12 42.32 -52.36 -24.54
C PHE A 12 43.77 -52.61 -24.99
N ASP A 13 44.40 -51.63 -25.66
CA ASP A 13 45.79 -51.75 -26.09
C ASP A 13 46.78 -51.89 -24.93
N LYS A 14 46.48 -51.29 -23.77
CA LYS A 14 47.31 -51.41 -22.56
C LYS A 14 47.19 -52.81 -21.95
N TYR A 15 45.98 -53.34 -21.89
CA TYR A 15 45.65 -54.66 -21.32
C TYR A 15 45.98 -55.84 -22.26
N SER A 16 46.22 -55.58 -23.54
CA SER A 16 46.48 -56.64 -24.53
C SER A 16 47.94 -57.09 -24.62
N LYS A 17 48.88 -56.31 -24.07
CA LYS A 17 50.33 -56.57 -24.11
C LYS A 17 50.74 -57.79 -23.28
N GLU A 18 51.90 -58.38 -23.59
CA GLU A 18 52.44 -59.53 -22.83
C GLU A 18 52.79 -59.21 -21.37
N LYS A 19 53.12 -57.93 -21.11
CA LYS A 19 53.33 -57.37 -19.77
C LYS A 19 52.39 -56.19 -19.58
N PHE A 20 51.77 -56.11 -18.42
CA PHE A 20 50.89 -55.03 -18.04
C PHE A 20 51.56 -54.19 -16.95
N THR A 21 51.57 -52.88 -17.13
CA THR A 21 52.01 -51.94 -16.09
C THR A 21 50.74 -51.34 -15.49
N CYS A 22 50.61 -51.41 -14.16
CA CYS A 22 49.50 -50.81 -13.41
C CYS A 22 49.26 -49.36 -13.90
N LEU A 23 48.02 -48.91 -13.93
CA LEU A 23 47.69 -47.61 -14.53
C LEU A 23 48.33 -46.43 -13.79
N ASP A 24 48.60 -46.59 -12.49
CA ASP A 24 49.38 -45.66 -11.66
C ASP A 24 50.91 -45.73 -11.87
N GLY A 25 51.41 -46.72 -12.63
CA GLY A 25 52.83 -46.95 -12.90
C GLY A 25 53.61 -47.66 -11.80
N SER A 26 52.95 -48.14 -10.73
CA SER A 26 53.59 -48.67 -9.52
C SER A 26 54.34 -49.99 -9.74
N LYS A 27 53.77 -50.91 -10.55
CA LYS A 27 54.29 -52.26 -10.78
C LYS A 27 54.03 -52.70 -12.21
N THR A 28 54.84 -53.64 -12.71
CA THR A 28 54.61 -54.33 -13.99
C THR A 28 54.47 -55.81 -13.72
N ILE A 29 53.34 -56.36 -14.13
CA ILE A 29 52.90 -57.74 -13.93
C ILE A 29 52.78 -58.48 -15.26
N SER A 30 52.58 -59.79 -15.17
CA SER A 30 52.33 -60.63 -16.33
C SER A 30 50.92 -60.39 -16.86
N LYS A 31 50.69 -60.60 -18.17
CA LYS A 31 49.32 -60.63 -18.73
C LYS A 31 48.41 -61.66 -18.05
N TRP A 32 49.00 -62.71 -17.48
CA TRP A 32 48.28 -63.78 -16.79
C TRP A 32 47.75 -63.36 -15.41
N ASP A 33 48.29 -62.28 -14.85
CA ASP A 33 47.92 -61.72 -13.54
C ASP A 33 46.84 -60.63 -13.72
N ILE A 34 46.08 -60.65 -14.83
CA ILE A 34 44.98 -59.71 -15.11
C ILE A 34 43.67 -60.49 -15.04
N ASN A 35 42.72 -59.99 -14.26
CA ASN A 35 41.45 -60.66 -13.97
C ASN A 35 41.66 -62.09 -13.44
N ASP A 36 42.61 -62.26 -12.53
CA ASP A 36 42.97 -63.57 -11.95
C ASP A 36 42.39 -63.79 -10.53
N ASP A 37 41.48 -62.91 -10.10
CA ASP A 37 40.87 -62.85 -8.77
C ASP A 37 41.89 -62.54 -7.64
N TYR A 38 43.03 -61.95 -7.97
CA TYR A 38 44.04 -61.51 -7.01
C TYR A 38 44.45 -60.05 -7.23
N CYS A 39 44.50 -59.27 -6.15
CA CYS A 39 44.85 -57.86 -6.23
C CYS A 39 46.37 -57.63 -6.17
N ASP A 40 46.99 -57.59 -7.35
CA ASP A 40 48.42 -57.43 -7.60
C ASP A 40 48.87 -55.98 -7.78
N CYS A 41 48.01 -55.11 -8.32
CA CYS A 41 48.27 -53.68 -8.43
C CYS A 41 47.67 -52.90 -7.24
N PRO A 42 48.44 -51.98 -6.61
CA PRO A 42 47.92 -51.11 -5.55
C PRO A 42 46.75 -50.21 -5.97
N ASP A 43 46.64 -49.89 -7.25
CA ASP A 43 45.54 -49.09 -7.82
C ASP A 43 44.35 -49.94 -8.31
N GLY A 44 44.42 -51.27 -8.15
CA GLY A 44 43.40 -52.22 -8.56
C GLY A 44 43.20 -52.38 -10.07
N SER A 45 44.08 -51.79 -10.87
CA SER A 45 43.90 -51.73 -12.33
C SER A 45 44.13 -53.05 -13.05
N ASP A 46 44.68 -54.05 -12.37
CA ASP A 46 44.86 -55.43 -12.82
C ASP A 46 43.57 -56.27 -12.77
N GLU A 47 42.60 -55.87 -11.95
CA GLU A 47 41.31 -56.56 -11.79
C GLU A 47 40.11 -55.72 -12.30
N PRO A 48 40.13 -55.22 -13.55
CA PRO A 48 39.01 -54.43 -14.10
C PRO A 48 37.73 -55.28 -14.28
N GLY A 49 37.89 -56.59 -14.36
CA GLY A 49 36.86 -57.55 -14.67
C GLY A 49 36.39 -58.39 -13.49
N THR A 50 36.95 -58.24 -12.29
CA THR A 50 36.60 -59.07 -11.12
C THR A 50 36.30 -58.20 -9.90
N SER A 51 35.90 -58.84 -8.79
CA SER A 51 35.65 -58.17 -7.50
C SER A 51 36.87 -58.15 -6.56
N ALA A 52 38.07 -58.51 -7.04
CA ALA A 52 39.24 -58.75 -6.17
C ALA A 52 39.93 -57.46 -5.68
N CYS A 53 39.80 -56.36 -6.43
CA CYS A 53 40.31 -55.04 -6.04
C CYS A 53 39.19 -54.01 -5.88
N ASP A 54 39.49 -52.90 -5.19
CA ASP A 54 38.65 -51.71 -5.20
C ASP A 54 38.87 -50.94 -6.52
N PHE A 55 38.04 -51.24 -7.52
CA PHE A 55 38.12 -50.68 -8.87
C PHE A 55 36.72 -50.57 -9.50
N THR A 56 36.62 -50.00 -10.70
CA THR A 56 35.35 -49.89 -11.44
C THR A 56 35.31 -50.81 -12.65
N PHE A 57 34.26 -51.62 -12.75
CA PHE A 57 33.99 -52.46 -13.91
C PHE A 57 33.27 -51.64 -15.00
N PHE A 58 33.72 -51.75 -16.24
CA PHE A 58 33.13 -51.06 -17.38
C PHE A 58 32.16 -51.96 -18.16
N CYS A 59 30.91 -51.52 -18.26
CA CYS A 59 29.88 -52.12 -19.12
C CYS A 59 29.82 -51.36 -20.45
N GLU A 60 30.02 -52.07 -21.55
CA GLU A 60 29.99 -51.47 -22.90
C GLU A 60 28.57 -51.03 -23.26
N ASN A 61 27.55 -51.80 -22.82
CA ASN A 61 26.13 -51.53 -23.02
C ASN A 61 25.80 -51.24 -24.50
N ARG A 62 26.21 -52.11 -25.42
CA ARG A 62 26.03 -51.89 -26.86
C ARG A 62 24.58 -51.56 -27.21
N GLY A 63 24.38 -50.47 -27.94
CA GLY A 63 23.04 -49.97 -28.27
C GLY A 63 22.38 -49.10 -27.18
N HIS A 64 23.05 -48.90 -26.05
CA HIS A 64 22.75 -47.91 -25.01
C HIS A 64 24.05 -47.17 -24.61
N LYS A 65 24.05 -46.43 -23.51
CA LYS A 65 25.17 -45.67 -22.96
C LYS A 65 26.01 -46.60 -22.09
N SER A 66 27.33 -46.55 -22.28
CA SER A 66 28.29 -47.25 -21.44
C SER A 66 28.14 -46.83 -19.97
N ALA A 67 28.38 -47.75 -19.05
CA ALA A 67 28.29 -47.51 -17.62
C ALA A 67 29.53 -48.02 -16.88
N LYS A 68 29.70 -47.54 -15.65
CA LYS A 68 30.70 -48.04 -14.71
C LYS A 68 30.00 -48.46 -13.43
N ILE A 69 30.28 -49.66 -12.96
CA ILE A 69 29.79 -50.19 -11.69
C ILE A 69 30.96 -50.48 -10.76
N LEU A 70 30.68 -50.64 -9.47
CA LEU A 70 31.70 -51.01 -8.48
C LEU A 70 32.10 -52.47 -8.68
N SER A 71 33.38 -52.78 -8.50
CA SER A 71 33.90 -54.15 -8.58
C SER A 71 33.15 -55.14 -7.66
N SER A 72 32.63 -54.65 -6.52
CA SER A 72 31.84 -55.45 -5.58
C SER A 72 30.53 -56.00 -6.16
N ARG A 73 30.07 -55.48 -7.30
CA ARG A 73 28.84 -55.92 -7.97
C ARG A 73 29.09 -56.85 -9.16
N VAL A 74 30.36 -57.19 -9.41
CA VAL A 74 30.72 -58.12 -10.49
C VAL A 74 30.59 -59.54 -9.98
N ASN A 75 29.81 -60.36 -10.67
CA ASN A 75 29.50 -61.75 -10.30
C ASN A 75 28.96 -61.91 -8.85
N ASP A 76 28.16 -60.94 -8.37
CA ASP A 76 27.55 -60.95 -7.04
C ASP A 76 26.19 -61.69 -7.00
N GLY A 77 25.71 -62.10 -8.18
CA GLY A 77 24.47 -62.83 -8.40
C GLY A 77 23.26 -61.93 -8.67
N ILE A 78 23.47 -60.63 -8.92
CA ILE A 78 22.42 -59.63 -9.17
C ILE A 78 22.72 -58.93 -10.50
N CYS A 79 21.80 -59.03 -11.47
CA CYS A 79 21.92 -58.25 -12.71
C CYS A 79 21.73 -56.74 -12.42
N ASP A 80 22.80 -55.95 -12.52
CA ASP A 80 22.78 -54.51 -12.30
C ASP A 80 22.04 -53.77 -13.44
N PRO A 81 21.11 -52.84 -13.12
CA PRO A 81 20.39 -52.10 -14.15
C PRO A 81 21.27 -51.13 -14.95
N GLU A 82 22.39 -50.66 -14.36
CA GLU A 82 23.39 -49.87 -15.05
C GLU A 82 24.16 -50.68 -16.11
N CYS A 83 24.31 -52.00 -15.92
CA CYS A 83 24.97 -52.93 -16.83
C CYS A 83 23.94 -53.69 -17.67
N CYS A 84 23.23 -52.97 -18.55
CA CYS A 84 22.08 -53.53 -19.28
C CYS A 84 22.43 -54.68 -20.23
N ASP A 85 23.72 -54.84 -20.57
CA ASP A 85 24.20 -55.93 -21.43
C ASP A 85 24.37 -57.26 -20.65
N GLY A 86 24.29 -57.21 -19.31
CA GLY A 86 24.45 -58.35 -18.42
C GLY A 86 25.90 -58.80 -18.27
N SER A 87 26.87 -57.97 -18.64
CA SER A 87 28.30 -58.30 -18.58
C SER A 87 28.88 -58.31 -17.17
N ASP A 88 28.15 -57.79 -16.19
CA ASP A 88 28.42 -57.87 -14.75
C ASP A 88 28.42 -59.31 -14.22
N GLU A 89 27.58 -60.18 -14.77
CA GLU A 89 27.42 -61.60 -14.38
C GLU A 89 27.95 -62.55 -15.48
N TYR A 90 29.22 -62.40 -15.84
CA TYR A 90 29.83 -63.16 -16.95
C TYR A 90 30.28 -64.58 -16.57
N ASP A 91 30.31 -64.94 -15.28
CA ASP A 91 30.77 -66.25 -14.80
C ASP A 91 29.80 -67.41 -15.09
N GLY A 92 28.60 -67.09 -15.57
CA GLY A 92 27.56 -68.04 -15.99
C GLY A 92 26.77 -68.69 -14.85
N LYS A 93 26.96 -68.27 -13.58
CA LYS A 93 26.12 -68.72 -12.46
C LYS A 93 24.71 -68.15 -12.55
N ILE A 94 24.61 -66.89 -12.99
CA ILE A 94 23.35 -66.20 -13.29
C ILE A 94 23.35 -65.84 -14.78
N LEU A 95 22.18 -65.96 -15.43
CA LEU A 95 22.00 -65.57 -16.83
C LEU A 95 21.30 -64.22 -16.91
N CYS A 96 22.08 -63.14 -16.96
CA CYS A 96 21.56 -61.81 -17.23
C CYS A 96 21.29 -61.66 -18.74
N LYS A 97 20.11 -61.13 -19.06
CA LYS A 97 19.70 -60.91 -20.46
C LYS A 97 20.15 -59.51 -20.88
N ASP A 98 20.73 -59.40 -22.07
CA ASP A 98 20.94 -58.11 -22.72
C ASP A 98 19.57 -57.45 -22.99
N VAL A 99 19.33 -56.35 -22.27
CA VAL A 99 18.14 -55.50 -22.39
C VAL A 99 18.49 -54.09 -22.86
N CYS A 100 19.74 -53.83 -23.28
CA CYS A 100 20.20 -52.49 -23.64
C CYS A 100 19.35 -51.84 -24.73
N GLU A 101 18.96 -52.58 -25.77
CA GLU A 101 18.10 -52.06 -26.82
C GLU A 101 16.71 -51.63 -26.30
N GLN A 102 16.16 -52.38 -25.33
CA GLN A 102 14.86 -52.05 -24.72
C GLN A 102 14.96 -50.81 -23.84
N VAL A 103 16.01 -50.72 -23.02
CA VAL A 103 16.27 -49.55 -22.16
C VAL A 103 16.46 -48.30 -23.02
N ALA A 104 17.30 -48.38 -24.07
CA ALA A 104 17.52 -47.26 -24.98
C ALA A 104 16.23 -46.82 -25.71
N LYS A 105 15.39 -47.75 -26.16
CA LYS A 105 14.08 -47.44 -26.74
C LYS A 105 13.16 -46.73 -25.76
N ASN A 106 13.11 -47.19 -24.51
CA ASN A 106 12.29 -46.60 -23.45
C ASN A 106 12.78 -45.20 -23.08
N GLU A 107 14.09 -45.00 -22.92
CA GLU A 107 14.68 -43.68 -22.68
C GLU A 107 14.41 -42.72 -23.85
N SER A 108 14.61 -43.16 -25.09
CA SER A 108 14.33 -42.35 -26.29
C SER A 108 12.85 -41.96 -26.36
N LYS A 109 11.94 -42.88 -26.03
CA LYS A 109 10.50 -42.61 -25.98
C LYS A 109 10.18 -41.58 -24.88
N ALA A 110 10.70 -41.75 -23.67
CA ALA A 110 10.50 -40.82 -22.56
C ALA A 110 11.06 -39.42 -22.87
N LEU A 111 12.23 -39.33 -23.51
CA LEU A 111 12.83 -38.07 -23.97
C LEU A 111 11.95 -37.40 -25.03
N LYS A 112 11.42 -38.15 -26.01
CA LYS A 112 10.51 -37.63 -27.03
C LYS A 112 9.20 -37.12 -26.42
N GLU A 113 8.64 -37.83 -25.45
CA GLU A 113 7.43 -37.41 -24.73
C GLU A 113 7.68 -36.13 -23.91
N LYS A 114 8.81 -36.06 -23.20
CA LYS A 114 9.24 -34.86 -22.48
C LYS A 114 9.46 -33.67 -23.42
N GLN A 115 10.14 -33.88 -24.55
CA GLN A 115 10.35 -32.84 -25.56
C GLN A 115 9.02 -32.33 -26.11
N LYS A 116 8.07 -33.24 -26.40
CA LYS A 116 6.74 -32.87 -26.89
C LYS A 116 5.99 -31.96 -25.90
N VAL A 117 6.06 -32.27 -24.60
CA VAL A 117 5.47 -31.42 -23.54
C VAL A 117 6.11 -30.05 -23.52
N ILE A 118 7.45 -29.99 -23.60
CA ILE A 118 8.20 -28.73 -23.63
C ILE A 118 7.83 -27.91 -24.87
N ASP A 119 7.80 -28.52 -26.06
CA ASP A 119 7.46 -27.82 -27.31
C ASP A 119 6.04 -27.26 -27.28
N GLN A 120 5.09 -28.01 -26.70
CA GLN A 120 3.72 -27.55 -26.51
C GLN A 120 3.65 -26.41 -25.50
N GLY A 121 4.33 -26.52 -24.36
CA GLY A 121 4.41 -25.46 -23.35
C GLY A 121 5.06 -24.19 -23.90
N LEU A 122 6.16 -24.30 -24.66
CA LEU A 122 6.83 -23.16 -25.30
C LEU A 122 5.94 -22.45 -26.31
N LYS A 123 5.11 -23.18 -27.07
CA LYS A 123 4.13 -22.57 -27.98
C LYS A 123 3.12 -21.71 -27.22
N VAL A 124 2.67 -22.14 -26.04
CA VAL A 124 1.74 -21.36 -25.20
C VAL A 124 2.48 -20.20 -24.52
N LYS A 125 3.68 -20.43 -23.97
CA LYS A 125 4.55 -19.39 -23.40
C LYS A 125 4.79 -18.24 -24.37
N ASN A 126 5.10 -18.54 -25.63
CA ASN A 126 5.31 -17.50 -26.66
C ASN A 126 4.06 -16.66 -26.91
N LYS A 127 2.86 -17.24 -26.77
CA LYS A 127 1.61 -16.45 -26.83
C LYS A 127 1.53 -15.50 -25.64
N TYR A 128 1.85 -15.96 -24.43
CA TYR A 128 1.86 -15.11 -23.23
C TYR A 128 2.81 -13.92 -23.39
N ILE A 129 4.04 -14.17 -23.84
CA ILE A 129 5.04 -13.13 -24.11
C ILE A 129 4.53 -12.14 -25.17
N SER A 130 3.93 -12.63 -26.27
CA SER A 130 3.42 -11.75 -27.33
C SER A 130 2.27 -10.85 -26.86
N HIS A 131 1.37 -11.40 -26.03
CA HIS A 131 0.27 -10.66 -25.45
C HIS A 131 0.78 -9.61 -24.46
N PHE A 132 1.74 -9.97 -23.61
CA PHE A 132 2.38 -9.05 -22.67
C PHE A 132 3.02 -7.87 -23.37
N LYS A 133 3.81 -8.11 -24.43
CA LYS A 133 4.48 -7.03 -25.19
C LYS A 133 3.46 -6.03 -25.75
N THR A 134 2.34 -6.52 -26.26
CA THR A 134 1.25 -5.68 -26.78
C THR A 134 0.60 -4.88 -25.65
N TRP A 135 0.18 -5.57 -24.58
CA TRP A 135 -0.42 -4.96 -23.39
C TRP A 135 0.49 -3.91 -22.75
N LYS A 136 1.80 -4.16 -22.70
CA LYS A 136 2.81 -3.25 -22.15
C LYS A 136 2.83 -1.94 -22.94
N LEU A 137 2.93 -2.00 -24.26
CA LEU A 137 2.94 -0.82 -25.13
C LEU A 137 1.63 -0.01 -25.02
N GLU A 138 0.49 -0.69 -25.00
CA GLU A 138 -0.82 -0.04 -24.83
C GLU A 138 -0.97 0.62 -23.45
N THR A 139 -0.49 -0.04 -22.40
CA THR A 139 -0.55 0.46 -21.03
C THR A 139 0.38 1.66 -20.84
N GLU A 140 1.59 1.61 -21.39
CA GLU A 140 2.52 2.75 -21.40
C GLU A 140 1.93 3.97 -22.14
N ALA A 141 1.19 3.75 -23.23
CA ALA A 141 0.48 4.82 -23.93
C ALA A 141 -0.67 5.40 -23.08
N LYS A 142 -1.47 4.55 -22.43
CA LYS A 142 -2.54 4.98 -21.51
C LYS A 142 -2.00 5.75 -20.32
N ILE A 143 -0.90 5.30 -19.72
CA ILE A 143 -0.23 6.00 -18.62
C ILE A 143 0.15 7.42 -19.06
N LYS A 144 0.72 7.60 -20.26
CA LYS A 144 1.04 8.94 -20.79
C LYS A 144 -0.20 9.80 -20.99
N GLU A 145 -1.29 9.23 -21.48
CA GLU A 145 -2.56 9.94 -21.66
C GLU A 145 -3.15 10.39 -20.30
N ILE A 146 -3.24 9.48 -19.33
CA ILE A 146 -3.78 9.75 -18.00
C ILE A 146 -2.88 10.72 -17.26
N GLN A 147 -1.55 10.60 -17.38
CA GLN A 147 -0.60 11.56 -16.81
C GLN A 147 -0.88 12.98 -17.32
N SER A 148 -1.04 13.14 -18.64
CA SER A 148 -1.35 14.46 -19.21
C SER A 148 -2.70 15.01 -18.73
N LYS A 149 -3.70 14.15 -18.53
CA LYS A 149 -4.99 14.54 -17.94
C LYS A 149 -4.82 14.95 -16.47
N PHE A 150 -4.09 14.17 -15.68
CA PHE A 150 -3.79 14.44 -14.28
C PHE A 150 -3.07 15.80 -14.13
N ASP A 151 -2.04 16.06 -14.93
CA ASP A 151 -1.28 17.32 -14.87
C ASP A 151 -2.16 18.55 -15.18
N ASN A 152 -3.13 18.40 -16.10
CA ASN A 152 -4.09 19.45 -16.42
C ASN A 152 -5.11 19.65 -15.28
N LEU A 153 -5.66 18.56 -14.75
CA LEU A 153 -6.56 18.60 -13.60
C LEU A 153 -5.87 19.19 -12.36
N GLU A 154 -4.60 18.86 -12.12
CA GLU A 154 -3.82 19.41 -11.02
C GLU A 154 -3.65 20.93 -11.13
N LYS A 155 -3.34 21.45 -12.32
CA LYS A 155 -3.28 22.90 -12.57
C LYS A 155 -4.61 23.58 -12.28
N LYS A 156 -5.71 23.05 -12.83
CA LYS A 156 -7.06 23.59 -12.60
C LYS A 156 -7.49 23.50 -11.14
N ALA A 157 -7.14 22.42 -10.44
CA ALA A 157 -7.43 22.24 -9.02
C ALA A 157 -6.72 23.32 -8.18
N ASN A 158 -5.47 23.63 -8.51
CA ASN A 158 -4.70 24.68 -7.83
C ASN A 158 -5.29 26.07 -8.10
N GLU A 159 -5.72 26.37 -9.33
CA GLU A 159 -6.43 27.61 -9.67
C GLU A 159 -7.74 27.75 -8.90
N LEU A 160 -8.60 26.71 -8.91
CA LEU A 160 -9.86 26.73 -8.17
C LEU A 160 -9.66 26.76 -6.65
N LYS A 161 -8.59 26.15 -6.13
CA LYS A 161 -8.25 26.22 -4.71
C LYS A 161 -7.96 27.66 -4.29
N ALA A 162 -7.19 28.41 -5.08
CA ALA A 162 -6.92 29.82 -4.80
C ALA A 162 -8.20 30.65 -4.82
N VAL A 163 -9.07 30.45 -5.82
CA VAL A 163 -10.37 31.14 -5.91
C VAL A 163 -11.29 30.78 -4.75
N LYS A 164 -11.33 29.50 -4.35
CA LYS A 164 -12.08 29.04 -3.18
C LYS A 164 -11.59 29.76 -1.92
N GLU A 165 -10.29 29.72 -1.64
CA GLU A 165 -9.71 30.35 -0.44
C GLU A 165 -9.96 31.87 -0.40
N GLU A 166 -9.92 32.55 -1.56
CA GLU A 166 -10.24 33.98 -1.66
C GLU A 166 -11.71 34.26 -1.34
N LYS A 167 -12.63 33.49 -1.93
CA LYS A 167 -14.07 33.63 -1.68
C LYS A 167 -14.48 33.27 -0.26
N GLU A 168 -13.85 32.27 0.35
CA GLU A 168 -14.09 31.89 1.75
C GLU A 168 -13.66 33.00 2.72
N LYS A 169 -12.49 33.62 2.49
CA LYS A 169 -12.06 34.79 3.29
C LYS A 169 -13.01 35.96 3.14
N LEU A 170 -13.51 36.18 1.93
CA LEU A 170 -14.44 37.27 1.66
C LEU A 170 -15.81 37.04 2.32
N GLU A 171 -16.32 35.81 2.31
CA GLU A 171 -17.53 35.40 3.04
C GLU A 171 -17.36 35.61 4.55
N GLU A 172 -16.18 35.29 5.12
CA GLU A 172 -15.89 35.53 6.54
C GLU A 172 -15.90 37.02 6.90
N VAL A 173 -15.31 37.88 6.06
CA VAL A 173 -15.31 39.34 6.25
C VAL A 173 -16.73 39.90 6.22
N LEU A 174 -17.56 39.44 5.27
CA LEU A 174 -18.96 39.85 5.18
C LEU A 174 -19.76 39.45 6.42
N ASN A 175 -19.60 38.21 6.89
CA ASN A 175 -20.30 37.74 8.09
C ASN A 175 -19.96 38.59 9.32
N LYS A 176 -18.69 38.98 9.49
CA LYS A 176 -18.25 39.89 10.57
C LYS A 176 -18.85 41.29 10.42
N GLN A 177 -18.95 41.79 9.20
CA GLN A 177 -19.56 43.10 8.91
C GLN A 177 -21.08 43.09 9.21
N ASP A 178 -21.78 42.03 8.84
CA ASP A 178 -23.21 41.85 9.14
C ASP A 178 -23.46 41.80 10.65
N GLU A 179 -22.60 41.09 11.40
CA GLU A 179 -22.63 41.08 12.87
C GLU A 179 -22.40 42.48 13.46
N ALA A 180 -21.38 43.20 12.99
CA ALA A 180 -21.10 44.58 13.43
C ALA A 180 -22.28 45.53 13.13
N THR A 181 -22.93 45.37 11.98
CA THR A 181 -24.11 46.15 11.58
C THR A 181 -25.29 45.86 12.50
N ARG A 182 -25.54 44.57 12.84
CA ARG A 182 -26.59 44.19 13.81
C ARG A 182 -26.33 44.76 15.20
N GLN A 183 -25.08 44.73 15.67
CA GLN A 183 -24.71 45.34 16.95
C GLN A 183 -24.94 46.85 16.94
N THR A 184 -24.59 47.51 15.84
CA THR A 184 -24.80 48.95 15.65
C THR A 184 -26.27 49.32 15.68
N ASN A 185 -27.12 48.55 14.98
CA ASN A 185 -28.57 48.77 15.00
C ASN A 185 -29.15 48.61 16.41
N ARG A 186 -28.63 47.67 17.20
CA ARG A 186 -29.03 47.49 18.60
C ARG A 186 -28.57 48.63 19.51
N ILE A 187 -27.37 49.18 19.27
CA ILE A 187 -26.87 50.38 19.96
C ILE A 187 -27.79 51.57 19.64
N ASN A 188 -28.16 51.76 18.38
CA ASN A 188 -29.08 52.83 17.97
C ASN A 188 -30.45 52.71 18.65
N GLU A 189 -31.02 51.51 18.72
CA GLU A 189 -32.30 51.28 19.40
C GLU A 189 -32.23 51.60 20.91
N LEU A 190 -31.10 51.32 21.55
CA LEU A 190 -30.86 51.67 22.96
C LEU A 190 -30.69 53.18 23.14
N ASP A 191 -29.98 53.85 22.22
CA ASP A 191 -29.77 55.30 22.21
C ASP A 191 -31.11 56.06 22.11
N ASP A 192 -32.00 55.60 21.22
CA ASP A 192 -33.35 56.17 21.07
C ASP A 192 -34.18 56.00 22.36
N LYS A 193 -34.07 54.84 23.02
CA LYS A 193 -34.75 54.58 24.31
C LYS A 193 -34.19 55.44 25.44
N VAL A 194 -32.87 55.62 25.50
CA VAL A 194 -32.23 56.51 26.49
C VAL A 194 -32.71 57.94 26.27
N THR A 195 -32.71 58.43 25.03
CA THR A 195 -33.20 59.78 24.69
C THR A 195 -34.67 59.97 25.09
N ALA A 196 -35.53 58.97 24.87
CA ALA A 196 -36.92 59.02 25.29
C ALA A 196 -37.08 59.06 26.83
N LEU A 197 -36.29 58.26 27.55
CA LEU A 197 -36.28 58.27 29.02
C LEU A 197 -35.78 59.60 29.58
N GLU A 198 -34.74 60.19 28.99
CA GLU A 198 -34.25 61.52 29.34
C GLU A 198 -35.36 62.57 29.20
N GLY A 199 -36.13 62.52 28.11
CA GLY A 199 -37.30 63.39 27.92
C GLY A 199 -38.37 63.21 28.99
N ILE A 200 -38.70 61.97 29.36
CA ILE A 200 -39.66 61.67 30.43
C ILE A 200 -39.16 62.17 31.79
N ILE A 201 -37.87 61.97 32.10
CA ILE A 201 -37.27 62.45 33.35
C ILE A 201 -37.38 63.98 33.43
N GLU A 202 -37.11 64.68 32.33
CA GLU A 202 -37.19 66.14 32.29
C GLU A 202 -38.63 66.66 32.43
N GLU A 203 -39.61 65.96 31.85
CA GLU A 203 -41.03 66.26 32.07
C GLU A 203 -41.46 66.03 33.52
N GLN A 204 -41.05 64.90 34.12
CA GLN A 204 -41.34 64.60 35.52
C GLN A 204 -40.70 65.63 36.47
N LYS A 205 -39.48 66.08 36.18
CA LYS A 205 -38.84 67.17 36.93
C LYS A 205 -39.68 68.44 36.92
N LYS A 206 -40.14 68.88 35.74
CA LYS A 206 -41.02 70.05 35.62
C LYS A 206 -42.35 69.88 36.36
N ASN A 207 -42.94 68.69 36.31
CA ASN A 207 -44.18 68.40 37.04
C ASN A 207 -43.98 68.48 38.55
N ILE A 208 -42.86 67.96 39.07
CA ILE A 208 -42.52 68.05 40.50
C ILE A 208 -42.31 69.51 40.89
N GLU A 209 -41.55 70.28 40.10
CA GLU A 209 -41.36 71.72 40.34
C GLU A 209 -42.69 72.48 40.37
N HIS A 210 -43.59 72.20 39.43
CA HIS A 210 -44.90 72.82 39.39
C HIS A 210 -45.77 72.46 40.62
N LEU A 211 -45.77 71.19 41.04
CA LEU A 211 -46.50 70.76 42.24
C LEU A 211 -45.94 71.41 43.51
N LEU A 212 -44.60 71.53 43.61
CA LEU A 212 -43.96 72.23 44.70
C LEU A 212 -44.38 73.70 44.75
N ASP A 213 -44.48 74.37 43.60
CA ASP A 213 -44.97 75.76 43.51
C ASP A 213 -46.44 75.89 43.93
N VAL A 214 -47.31 74.97 43.52
CA VAL A 214 -48.73 74.98 43.93
C VAL A 214 -48.87 74.77 45.45
N LEU A 215 -48.11 73.84 46.03
CA LEU A 215 -48.14 73.60 47.47
C LEU A 215 -47.53 74.76 48.26
N LYS A 216 -46.51 75.41 47.70
CA LYS A 216 -45.95 76.66 48.24
C LYS A 216 -46.99 77.77 48.25
N ASP A 217 -47.73 77.96 47.16
CA ASP A 217 -48.79 78.96 47.06
C ASP A 217 -49.92 78.69 48.08
N LEU A 218 -50.33 77.42 48.22
CA LEU A 218 -51.28 77.00 49.26
C LEU A 218 -50.76 77.34 50.66
N LYS A 219 -49.48 77.07 50.95
CA LYS A 219 -48.87 77.40 52.25
C LYS A 219 -48.90 78.91 52.51
N GLU A 220 -48.50 79.72 51.54
CA GLU A 220 -48.38 81.18 51.69
C GLU A 220 -49.74 81.89 51.74
N HIS A 221 -50.72 81.42 50.98
CA HIS A 221 -51.99 82.13 50.75
C HIS A 221 -53.24 81.45 51.36
N HIS A 222 -53.10 80.39 52.17
CA HIS A 222 -54.27 79.79 52.84
C HIS A 222 -54.92 80.73 53.87
N ASN A 223 -56.23 80.60 54.03
CA ASN A 223 -56.99 81.36 55.02
C ASN A 223 -56.79 80.79 56.44
N GLN A 224 -56.00 81.48 57.25
CA GLN A 224 -55.63 81.06 58.60
C GLN A 224 -56.81 80.99 59.60
N ASN A 225 -57.96 81.61 59.29
CA ASN A 225 -59.15 81.56 60.15
C ASN A 225 -59.93 80.24 60.01
N TYR A 226 -59.78 79.51 58.90
CA TYR A 226 -60.39 78.20 58.72
C TYR A 226 -59.45 77.12 59.27
N HIS A 227 -59.90 76.43 60.33
CA HIS A 227 -59.16 75.35 60.98
C HIS A 227 -59.35 74.02 60.24
N ASP A 228 -59.15 74.02 58.93
CA ASP A 228 -59.20 72.80 58.14
C ASP A 228 -57.96 71.95 58.44
N MET A 229 -58.18 70.83 59.13
CA MET A 229 -57.13 69.91 59.53
C MET A 229 -56.43 69.25 58.33
N ALA A 230 -57.10 69.10 57.19
CA ALA A 230 -56.50 68.54 55.98
C ALA A 230 -55.50 69.52 55.36
N VAL A 231 -55.82 70.82 55.34
CA VAL A 231 -54.92 71.87 54.82
C VAL A 231 -53.67 72.01 55.69
N LYS A 232 -53.82 72.02 57.02
CA LYS A 232 -52.66 72.03 57.95
C LYS A 232 -51.79 70.79 57.81
N GLY A 233 -52.41 69.62 57.63
CA GLY A 233 -51.70 68.37 57.35
C GLY A 233 -50.88 68.46 56.07
N ALA A 234 -51.47 68.95 54.97
CA ALA A 234 -50.79 69.12 53.69
C ALA A 234 -49.60 70.09 53.76
N ILE A 235 -49.73 71.22 54.47
CA ILE A 235 -48.63 72.19 54.66
C ILE A 235 -47.48 71.59 55.46
N THR A 236 -47.78 70.83 56.52
CA THR A 236 -46.75 70.16 57.34
C THR A 236 -46.00 69.12 56.52
N SER A 237 -46.71 68.29 55.76
CA SER A 237 -46.10 67.29 54.86
C SER A 237 -45.30 67.92 53.72
N TYR A 238 -45.73 69.07 53.19
CA TYR A 238 -44.96 69.84 52.22
C TYR A 238 -43.63 70.33 52.81
N ASP A 239 -43.64 70.90 54.03
CA ASP A 239 -42.42 71.37 54.69
C ASP A 239 -41.45 70.23 55.01
N GLU A 240 -41.96 69.09 55.43
CA GLU A 240 -41.14 67.87 55.61
C GLU A 240 -40.51 67.41 54.29
N PHE A 241 -41.28 67.37 53.20
CA PHE A 241 -40.79 66.95 51.90
C PHE A 241 -39.81 67.95 51.27
N SER A 242 -40.11 69.26 51.31
CA SER A 242 -39.29 70.30 50.69
C SER A 242 -37.90 70.43 51.33
N ASN A 243 -37.79 70.11 52.63
CA ASN A 243 -36.50 70.12 53.34
C ASN A 243 -35.60 68.93 52.97
N VAL A 244 -36.19 67.85 52.44
CA VAL A 244 -35.48 66.60 52.09
C VAL A 244 -35.25 66.49 50.58
N TYR A 245 -36.19 66.97 49.76
CA TYR A 245 -36.10 66.89 48.30
C TYR A 245 -34.93 67.72 47.77
N LYS A 246 -34.01 67.05 47.07
CA LYS A 246 -32.95 67.68 46.29
C LYS A 246 -33.12 67.23 44.84
N PRO A 247 -33.23 68.15 43.86
CA PRO A 247 -33.32 67.76 42.46
C PRO A 247 -32.06 66.97 42.08
N VAL A 248 -32.27 65.77 41.56
CA VAL A 248 -31.17 64.90 41.10
C VAL A 248 -30.74 65.36 39.72
N ASP A 249 -29.49 65.80 39.59
CA ASP A 249 -28.85 66.02 38.30
C ASP A 249 -28.18 64.72 37.84
N VAL A 250 -28.78 64.11 36.83
CA VAL A 250 -28.39 62.81 36.26
C VAL A 250 -26.96 62.86 35.72
N TRP A 251 -26.45 64.04 35.32
CA TRP A 251 -25.12 64.19 34.73
C TRP A 251 -24.00 64.40 35.77
N THR A 252 -24.33 64.93 36.95
CA THR A 252 -23.34 65.30 37.98
C THR A 252 -23.40 64.43 39.23
N ASP A 253 -24.41 63.57 39.39
CA ASP A 253 -24.51 62.65 40.53
C ASP A 253 -23.49 61.49 40.41
N PRO A 254 -22.48 61.39 41.30
CA PRO A 254 -21.45 60.35 41.24
C PRO A 254 -21.98 58.91 41.38
N ARG A 255 -23.21 58.74 41.87
CA ARG A 255 -23.83 57.42 42.11
C ARG A 255 -24.43 56.78 40.86
N LEU A 256 -24.61 57.57 39.79
CA LEU A 256 -25.23 57.14 38.53
C LEU A 256 -24.21 56.89 37.41
N HIS A 257 -22.93 57.18 37.63
CA HIS A 257 -21.87 56.82 36.68
C HIS A 257 -21.58 55.32 36.80
N PRO A 258 -21.53 54.57 35.68
CA PRO A 258 -21.18 53.15 35.75
C PRO A 258 -19.76 53.04 36.31
N THR A 259 -19.60 52.35 37.43
CA THR A 259 -18.28 51.82 37.80
C THR A 259 -17.87 50.90 36.68
N THR A 260 -16.83 51.26 35.92
CA THR A 260 -16.20 50.38 34.94
C THR A 260 -15.74 49.12 35.66
N THR A 261 -16.60 48.11 35.72
CA THR A 261 -16.17 46.73 35.87
C THR A 261 -15.61 46.33 34.52
N THR A 262 -14.33 46.61 34.37
CA THR A 262 -13.47 45.97 33.39
C THR A 262 -13.54 44.46 33.63
N ASP A 263 -14.40 43.79 32.87
CA ASP A 263 -14.17 42.41 32.50
C ASP A 263 -14.19 42.36 30.98
N SER A 264 -13.02 42.59 30.41
CA SER A 264 -12.56 41.96 29.17
C SER A 264 -11.10 42.31 28.95
N SER A 265 -10.27 41.28 29.02
CA SER A 265 -8.98 41.22 28.35
C SER A 265 -9.07 41.79 26.93
N SER A 266 -8.52 42.98 26.71
CA SER A 266 -7.92 43.36 25.43
C SER A 266 -7.05 44.60 25.66
N GLN A 267 -5.75 44.39 25.50
CA GLN A 267 -4.78 45.46 25.43
C GLN A 267 -5.06 46.29 24.19
N ALA A 268 -5.40 47.56 24.37
CA ALA A 268 -5.18 48.59 23.38
C ALA A 268 -4.49 49.76 24.09
N THR A 269 -3.17 49.80 23.95
CA THR A 269 -2.34 50.93 24.35
C THR A 269 -2.55 52.08 23.37
N ALA A 270 -3.17 53.16 23.81
CA ALA A 270 -3.12 54.45 23.12
C ALA A 270 -2.93 55.55 24.16
N SER A 271 -1.67 55.91 24.35
CA SER A 271 -1.21 57.13 25.01
C SER A 271 -1.65 58.34 24.19
N GLY A 272 -2.54 59.17 24.75
CA GLY A 272 -2.98 60.44 24.16
C GLY A 272 -3.60 61.32 25.23
N ASP A 273 -3.13 62.56 25.28
CA ASP A 273 -3.40 63.64 26.25
C ASP A 273 -4.82 63.66 26.85
N ASP A 274 -4.89 63.69 28.19
CA ASP A 274 -6.08 63.74 29.05
C ASP A 274 -6.95 65.01 28.90
N SER A 275 -6.61 65.93 27.99
CA SER A 275 -7.32 67.20 27.86
C SER A 275 -8.50 67.19 26.88
N GLU A 276 -8.63 66.17 26.00
CA GLU A 276 -9.73 66.08 25.03
C GLU A 276 -10.84 65.07 25.40
N ALA A 277 -10.59 64.16 26.35
CA ALA A 277 -11.60 63.24 26.86
C ALA A 277 -12.76 63.95 27.59
N SER A 278 -12.56 65.20 27.99
CA SER A 278 -13.56 66.04 28.67
C SER A 278 -14.62 66.63 27.73
N LYS A 279 -14.43 66.56 26.40
CA LYS A 279 -15.43 67.01 25.41
C LYS A 279 -16.35 65.91 24.89
N ILE A 280 -16.10 64.65 25.23
CA ILE A 280 -16.92 63.49 24.83
C ILE A 280 -17.89 63.14 25.96
N ARG A 281 -18.84 64.02 26.27
CA ARG A 281 -19.86 63.79 27.32
C ARG A 281 -21.24 64.32 26.95
N GLN A 282 -21.64 64.11 25.70
CA GLN A 282 -23.04 64.19 25.28
C GLN A 282 -23.34 62.92 24.48
N GLY A 283 -24.21 62.05 24.98
CA GLY A 283 -24.51 60.73 24.39
C GLY A 283 -24.88 60.80 22.90
N SER A 284 -25.55 61.89 22.49
CA SER A 284 -25.90 62.20 21.10
C SER A 284 -24.68 62.33 20.16
N TYR A 285 -23.56 62.90 20.61
CA TYR A 285 -22.39 63.13 19.74
C TYR A 285 -21.56 61.88 19.48
N PHE A 286 -21.47 60.96 20.46
CA PHE A 286 -20.77 59.69 20.30
C PHE A 286 -21.54 58.73 19.38
N SER A 287 -22.87 58.67 19.54
CA SER A 287 -23.80 57.96 18.64
C SER A 287 -23.65 58.41 17.19
N ASN A 288 -23.65 59.73 16.95
CA ASN A 288 -23.53 60.29 15.61
C ASN A 288 -22.13 60.06 14.99
N PHE A 289 -21.06 60.15 15.79
CA PHE A 289 -19.70 59.87 15.32
C PHE A 289 -19.51 58.40 14.90
N ILE A 290 -20.03 57.45 15.69
CA ILE A 290 -20.03 56.03 15.36
C ILE A 290 -20.86 55.78 14.09
N LYS A 291 -22.03 56.41 13.95
CA LYS A 291 -22.89 56.33 12.75
C LYS A 291 -22.17 56.82 11.47
N GLU A 292 -21.44 57.93 11.54
CA GLU A 292 -20.71 58.46 10.38
C GLU A 292 -19.55 57.55 9.94
N GLN A 293 -18.77 57.02 10.90
CA GLN A 293 -17.67 56.11 10.60
C GLN A 293 -18.17 54.81 9.98
N ILE A 294 -19.25 54.24 10.50
CA ILE A 294 -19.83 53.00 9.97
C ILE A 294 -20.47 53.21 8.60
N ASN A 295 -21.22 54.30 8.39
CA ASN A 295 -21.78 54.61 7.07
C ASN A 295 -20.69 54.89 6.01
N SER A 296 -19.56 55.48 6.42
CA SER A 296 -18.40 55.67 5.55
C SER A 296 -17.77 54.34 5.14
N VAL A 297 -17.58 53.43 6.10
CA VAL A 297 -17.05 52.07 5.85
C VAL A 297 -18.01 51.24 5.00
N GLN A 298 -19.32 51.31 5.27
CA GLN A 298 -20.35 50.61 4.50
C GLN A 298 -20.37 51.08 3.04
N LYS A 299 -20.34 52.40 2.80
CA LYS A 299 -20.26 52.95 1.44
C LYS A 299 -18.96 52.59 0.73
N PHE A 300 -17.84 52.46 1.46
CA PHE A 300 -16.57 52.02 0.89
C PHE A 300 -16.65 50.55 0.48
N ILE A 301 -17.20 49.68 1.32
CA ILE A 301 -17.43 48.26 1.05
C ILE A 301 -18.38 48.11 -0.14
N ASP A 302 -19.55 48.74 -0.13
CA ASP A 302 -20.51 48.68 -1.24
C ASP A 302 -19.87 49.12 -2.57
N ARG A 303 -19.00 50.15 -2.54
CA ARG A 303 -18.30 50.65 -3.72
C ARG A 303 -17.17 49.73 -4.19
N VAL A 304 -16.51 49.02 -3.29
CA VAL A 304 -15.43 48.06 -3.60
C VAL A 304 -16.00 46.73 -4.10
N PHE A 305 -17.17 46.31 -3.61
CA PHE A 305 -17.69 44.96 -3.83
C PHE A 305 -18.88 44.87 -4.79
N SER A 306 -19.55 45.97 -5.16
CA SER A 306 -20.76 45.93 -6.01
C SER A 306 -20.51 45.64 -7.51
N SER A 307 -19.27 45.54 -8.00
CA SER A 307 -19.06 45.50 -9.47
C SER A 307 -18.28 44.33 -10.06
N GLN A 308 -17.71 43.37 -9.31
CA GLN A 308 -16.82 42.40 -9.97
C GLN A 308 -16.91 40.92 -9.59
N PHE A 309 -17.45 40.50 -8.44
CA PHE A 309 -17.49 39.07 -8.11
C PHE A 309 -18.74 38.71 -7.29
N PRO A 310 -19.67 37.89 -7.80
CA PRO A 310 -20.68 37.29 -6.94
C PRO A 310 -19.98 36.39 -5.90
N ILE A 311 -20.18 36.71 -4.63
CA ILE A 311 -19.56 36.03 -3.50
C ILE A 311 -20.37 34.76 -3.23
N ASP A 312 -20.14 33.76 -4.07
CA ASP A 312 -20.68 32.42 -3.88
C ASP A 312 -19.53 31.49 -3.51
N ALA A 313 -19.21 31.48 -2.21
CA ALA A 313 -18.21 30.59 -1.64
C ALA A 313 -18.69 29.13 -1.65
N SER A 314 -20.01 28.90 -1.60
CA SER A 314 -20.59 27.55 -1.69
C SER A 314 -20.33 26.93 -3.07
N SER A 315 -20.62 27.65 -4.16
CA SER A 315 -20.31 27.19 -5.52
C SER A 315 -18.81 26.94 -5.69
N ALA A 316 -17.94 27.85 -5.23
CA ALA A 316 -16.50 27.68 -5.35
C ALA A 316 -15.97 26.46 -4.59
N ARG A 317 -16.55 26.12 -3.43
CA ARG A 317 -16.26 24.87 -2.71
C ARG A 317 -16.66 23.67 -3.55
N SER A 318 -17.89 23.64 -4.06
CA SER A 318 -18.40 22.53 -4.88
C SER A 318 -17.58 22.31 -6.15
N ASP A 319 -17.24 23.39 -6.87
CA ASP A 319 -16.43 23.33 -8.09
C ASP A 319 -15.03 22.75 -7.81
N TYR A 320 -14.38 23.22 -6.74
CA TYR A 320 -13.10 22.68 -6.30
C TYR A 320 -13.21 21.19 -5.93
N TRP A 321 -14.18 20.80 -5.10
CA TRP A 321 -14.33 19.42 -4.64
C TRP A 321 -14.59 18.43 -5.77
N ASN A 322 -15.45 18.80 -6.74
CA ASN A 322 -15.75 17.96 -7.90
C ASN A 322 -14.49 17.70 -8.74
N LEU A 323 -13.73 18.76 -9.05
CA LEU A 323 -12.51 18.65 -9.85
C LEU A 323 -11.38 17.95 -9.08
N ASP A 324 -11.24 18.20 -7.77
CA ASP A 324 -10.26 17.53 -6.90
C ASP A 324 -10.53 16.03 -6.84
N SER A 325 -11.81 15.62 -6.80
CA SER A 325 -12.21 14.20 -6.89
C SER A 325 -11.76 13.58 -8.21
N GLU A 326 -12.06 14.21 -9.35
CA GLU A 326 -11.63 13.72 -10.67
C GLU A 326 -10.10 13.61 -10.78
N ARG A 327 -9.37 14.59 -10.22
CA ARG A 327 -7.90 14.54 -10.15
C ARG A 327 -7.42 13.34 -9.34
N ASN A 328 -8.04 13.09 -8.18
CA ASN A 328 -7.68 11.96 -7.32
C ASN A 328 -8.01 10.62 -7.98
N ASP A 329 -9.10 10.53 -8.74
CA ASP A 329 -9.45 9.35 -9.54
C ASP A 329 -8.38 9.07 -10.61
N ALA A 330 -8.01 10.09 -11.39
CA ALA A 330 -6.95 9.97 -12.40
C ALA A 330 -5.60 9.56 -11.77
N LYS A 331 -5.27 10.10 -10.59
CA LYS A 331 -4.07 9.72 -9.85
C LYS A 331 -4.09 8.25 -9.41
N ARG A 332 -5.21 7.80 -8.86
CA ARG A 332 -5.37 6.39 -8.44
C ARG A 332 -5.23 5.44 -9.61
N GLU A 333 -5.83 5.77 -10.75
CA GLU A 333 -5.71 4.97 -11.98
C GLU A 333 -4.27 4.92 -12.48
N LEU A 334 -3.56 6.06 -12.46
CA LEU A 334 -2.14 6.14 -12.82
C LEU A 334 -1.26 5.26 -11.91
N ASP A 335 -1.48 5.33 -10.60
CA ASP A 335 -0.71 4.56 -9.62
C ASP A 335 -0.98 3.06 -9.76
N ASP A 336 -2.23 2.65 -9.99
CA ASP A 336 -2.60 1.24 -10.25
C ASP A 336 -1.95 0.70 -11.53
N LEU A 337 -2.02 1.45 -12.63
CA LEU A 337 -1.40 1.05 -13.91
C LEU A 337 0.12 0.97 -13.80
N ASN A 338 0.77 1.94 -13.16
CA ASN A 338 2.21 1.91 -12.93
C ASN A 338 2.62 0.72 -12.06
N THR A 339 1.85 0.42 -11.01
CA THR A 339 2.11 -0.75 -10.13
C THR A 339 2.03 -2.06 -10.91
N LYS A 340 1.00 -2.22 -11.74
CA LYS A 340 0.84 -3.41 -12.60
C LYS A 340 1.95 -3.53 -13.64
N LEU A 341 2.34 -2.42 -14.26
CA LEU A 341 3.37 -2.38 -15.31
C LEU A 341 4.77 -2.69 -14.76
N ASN A 342 5.07 -2.23 -13.54
CA ASN A 342 6.38 -2.40 -12.91
C ASN A 342 6.55 -3.74 -12.18
N ARG A 343 5.51 -4.58 -12.13
CA ARG A 343 5.59 -5.91 -11.51
C ARG A 343 6.51 -6.82 -12.34
N ASP A 344 7.44 -7.50 -11.68
CA ASP A 344 8.32 -8.48 -12.33
C ASP A 344 7.52 -9.75 -12.71
N MET A 345 7.14 -9.82 -13.98
CA MET A 345 6.39 -10.94 -14.57
C MET A 345 7.28 -11.96 -15.30
N GLY A 346 8.58 -11.96 -15.01
CA GLY A 346 9.59 -12.73 -15.72
C GLY A 346 10.36 -11.91 -16.75
N PRO A 347 11.50 -12.42 -17.26
CA PRO A 347 12.39 -11.71 -18.18
C PRO A 347 11.70 -11.19 -19.44
N ASP A 348 10.78 -11.97 -19.99
CA ASP A 348 10.00 -11.62 -21.19
C ASP A 348 8.52 -11.33 -20.87
N GLY A 349 8.17 -11.29 -19.58
CA GLY A 349 6.79 -11.21 -19.09
C GLY A 349 5.97 -12.48 -19.36
N GLU A 350 6.62 -13.64 -19.43
CA GLU A 350 5.98 -14.92 -19.70
C GLU A 350 4.93 -15.35 -18.66
N TYR A 351 5.02 -14.84 -17.43
CA TYR A 351 4.07 -15.12 -16.36
C TYR A 351 2.90 -14.13 -16.30
N SER A 352 2.89 -13.10 -17.16
CA SER A 352 1.84 -12.08 -17.20
C SER A 352 0.44 -12.65 -17.42
N ALA A 353 0.31 -13.72 -18.20
CA ALA A 353 -0.98 -14.36 -18.47
C ALA A 353 -1.57 -15.07 -17.23
N LEU A 354 -0.77 -15.26 -16.19
CA LEU A 354 -1.17 -15.83 -14.91
C LEU A 354 -1.49 -14.75 -13.88
N SER A 355 -1.15 -13.49 -14.16
CA SER A 355 -1.49 -12.33 -13.33
C SER A 355 -2.95 -12.40 -12.91
N ASP A 356 -3.19 -12.34 -11.59
CA ASP A 356 -4.51 -12.26 -10.99
C ASP A 356 -5.40 -13.51 -11.20
N LYS A 357 -4.81 -14.63 -11.66
CA LYS A 357 -5.46 -15.94 -11.70
C LYS A 357 -5.10 -16.78 -10.49
N CYS A 358 -6.09 -17.48 -9.96
CA CYS A 358 -5.95 -18.36 -8.81
C CYS A 358 -6.14 -19.82 -9.22
N PHE A 359 -5.34 -20.70 -8.60
CA PHE A 359 -5.34 -22.12 -8.87
C PHE A 359 -5.50 -22.90 -7.57
N GLU A 360 -6.28 -23.97 -7.61
CA GLU A 360 -6.68 -24.68 -6.41
C GLU A 360 -6.32 -26.17 -6.47
N LEU A 361 -6.05 -26.75 -5.30
CA LEU A 361 -5.94 -28.18 -5.09
C LEU A 361 -6.72 -28.58 -3.83
N ASP A 362 -7.67 -29.48 -4.00
CA ASP A 362 -8.40 -30.12 -2.91
C ASP A 362 -7.72 -31.45 -2.54
N ASN A 363 -7.29 -31.61 -1.29
CA ASN A 363 -6.73 -32.85 -0.77
C ASN A 363 -7.72 -33.63 0.13
N GLY A 364 -8.99 -33.25 0.13
CA GLY A 364 -10.07 -33.83 0.92
C GLY A 364 -10.31 -33.10 2.24
N GLU A 365 -9.26 -32.75 2.98
CA GLU A 365 -9.40 -32.00 4.24
C GLU A 365 -9.40 -30.49 4.02
N TYR A 366 -8.54 -30.02 3.12
CA TYR A 366 -8.37 -28.61 2.80
C TYR A 366 -8.33 -28.38 1.28
N VAL A 367 -8.86 -27.23 0.88
CA VAL A 367 -8.63 -26.63 -0.44
C VAL A 367 -7.55 -25.59 -0.31
N TYR A 368 -6.43 -25.81 -0.99
CA TYR A 368 -5.35 -24.84 -1.08
C TYR A 368 -5.51 -24.04 -2.36
N SER A 369 -5.53 -22.72 -2.25
CA SER A 369 -5.59 -21.81 -3.40
C SER A 369 -4.36 -20.92 -3.45
N VAL A 370 -3.79 -20.70 -4.63
CA VAL A 370 -2.70 -19.75 -4.85
C VAL A 370 -3.00 -18.87 -6.05
N CYS A 371 -3.02 -17.55 -5.84
CA CYS A 371 -3.17 -16.55 -6.88
C CYS A 371 -1.79 -16.03 -7.29
N MET A 372 -1.43 -16.16 -8.56
CA MET A 372 -0.11 -15.76 -9.03
C MET A 372 0.09 -14.25 -8.80
N PHE A 373 1.17 -13.90 -8.10
CA PHE A 373 1.47 -12.53 -7.66
C PHE A 373 0.45 -11.88 -6.70
N GLY A 374 -0.48 -12.68 -6.16
CA GLY A 374 -1.53 -12.26 -5.24
C GLY A 374 -1.34 -12.93 -3.88
N GLU A 375 -2.38 -13.57 -3.37
CA GLU A 375 -2.35 -14.28 -2.09
C GLU A 375 -2.51 -15.80 -2.24
N ALA A 376 -2.04 -16.53 -1.23
CA ALA A 376 -2.26 -17.96 -1.07
C ALA A 376 -3.09 -18.21 0.19
N ASN A 377 -4.05 -19.12 0.11
CA ASN A 377 -5.00 -19.43 1.18
C ASN A 377 -5.17 -20.94 1.35
N GLN A 378 -5.53 -21.34 2.56
CA GLN A 378 -6.00 -22.68 2.91
C GLN A 378 -7.42 -22.56 3.43
N LYS A 379 -8.36 -23.29 2.82
CA LYS A 379 -9.75 -23.35 3.23
C LYS A 379 -10.09 -24.75 3.71
N SER A 380 -10.61 -24.87 4.93
CA SER A 380 -11.05 -26.16 5.49
C SER A 380 -12.38 -26.62 4.89
N ASN A 381 -12.45 -27.88 4.48
CA ASN A 381 -13.69 -28.47 3.97
C ASN A 381 -14.71 -28.77 5.07
N LYS A 382 -14.30 -28.80 6.35
CA LYS A 382 -15.17 -29.16 7.48
C LYS A 382 -16.01 -27.98 7.98
N ASN A 383 -15.38 -26.82 8.14
CA ASN A 383 -15.99 -25.62 8.74
C ASN A 383 -15.96 -24.40 7.80
N HIS A 384 -15.42 -24.54 6.58
CA HIS A 384 -15.26 -23.45 5.61
C HIS A 384 -14.40 -22.26 6.07
N ASP A 385 -13.67 -22.41 7.18
CA ASP A 385 -12.72 -21.42 7.65
C ASP A 385 -11.56 -21.30 6.65
N SER A 386 -11.21 -20.06 6.32
CA SER A 386 -10.10 -19.72 5.43
C SER A 386 -8.97 -19.08 6.23
N VAL A 387 -7.75 -19.53 5.99
CA VAL A 387 -6.54 -19.02 6.62
C VAL A 387 -5.58 -18.56 5.52
N SER A 388 -5.08 -17.34 5.65
CA SER A 388 -4.07 -16.82 4.72
C SER A 388 -2.74 -17.52 4.96
N LEU A 389 -2.17 -18.08 3.91
CA LEU A 389 -0.85 -18.68 3.90
C LEU A 389 0.24 -17.68 3.52
N GLY A 390 -0.13 -16.53 2.93
CA GLY A 390 0.80 -15.43 2.63
C GLY A 390 0.42 -14.65 1.38
N HIS A 391 1.10 -13.54 1.18
CA HIS A 391 1.01 -12.66 0.01
C HIS A 391 2.32 -12.72 -0.77
N PHE A 392 2.23 -12.66 -2.08
CA PHE A 392 3.38 -12.63 -2.97
C PHE A 392 4.37 -11.57 -2.51
N SER A 393 5.62 -11.98 -2.36
CA SER A 393 6.71 -11.16 -1.86
C SER A 393 7.75 -10.96 -2.96
N GLU A 394 8.31 -12.05 -3.46
CA GLU A 394 9.38 -12.01 -4.46
C GLU A 394 9.52 -13.33 -5.22
N TRP A 395 10.35 -13.30 -6.27
CA TRP A 395 10.87 -14.49 -6.92
C TRP A 395 12.00 -15.10 -6.08
N VAL A 396 12.01 -16.44 -5.97
CA VAL A 396 13.08 -17.17 -5.30
C VAL A 396 14.18 -17.45 -6.31
N GLY A 397 15.36 -16.85 -6.11
CA GLY A 397 16.50 -16.98 -7.03
C GLY A 397 16.30 -16.20 -8.33
N THR A 398 17.11 -16.49 -9.34
CA THR A 398 17.17 -15.74 -10.61
C THR A 398 16.63 -16.51 -11.81
N ASP A 399 16.27 -17.77 -11.64
CA ASP A 399 15.86 -18.66 -12.72
C ASP A 399 14.33 -18.68 -12.95
N TYR A 400 13.59 -17.88 -12.17
CA TYR A 400 12.14 -17.75 -12.21
C TYR A 400 11.40 -19.09 -12.07
N SER A 401 11.98 -20.02 -11.30
CA SER A 401 11.39 -21.35 -11.04
C SER A 401 10.50 -21.40 -9.81
N ALA A 402 10.53 -20.38 -8.94
CA ALA A 402 9.71 -20.36 -7.75
C ALA A 402 9.37 -18.94 -7.26
N GLN A 403 8.22 -18.80 -6.61
CA GLN A 403 7.78 -17.57 -5.93
C GLN A 403 7.66 -17.79 -4.42
N LEU A 404 7.93 -16.74 -3.66
CA LEU A 404 7.74 -16.70 -2.22
C LEU A 404 6.50 -15.88 -1.87
N TYR A 405 5.63 -16.46 -1.04
CA TYR A 405 4.50 -15.79 -0.42
C TYR A 405 4.75 -15.75 1.08
N SER A 406 4.74 -14.56 1.68
CA SER A 406 5.07 -14.36 3.09
C SER A 406 3.99 -13.55 3.81
N ASN A 407 4.17 -13.30 5.11
CA ASN A 407 3.22 -12.52 5.92
C ASN A 407 1.80 -13.13 5.93
N GLY A 408 1.69 -14.46 5.96
CA GLY A 408 0.42 -15.16 6.19
C GLY A 408 -0.03 -15.06 7.64
N THR A 409 -1.20 -15.63 7.94
CA THR A 409 -1.77 -15.63 9.29
C THR A 409 -0.77 -16.26 10.28
N PRO A 410 -0.50 -15.62 11.44
CA PRO A 410 0.40 -16.15 12.45
C PRO A 410 0.06 -17.58 12.87
N CYS A 411 1.09 -18.41 12.97
CA CYS A 411 0.98 -19.79 13.40
C CYS A 411 1.10 -19.90 14.92
N TRP A 412 0.29 -20.77 15.55
CA TRP A 412 0.43 -21.00 16.99
C TRP A 412 1.80 -21.62 17.29
N ASN A 413 2.64 -20.91 18.05
CA ASN A 413 4.01 -21.33 18.39
C ASN A 413 4.87 -21.62 17.14
N GLY A 414 4.80 -20.74 16.14
CA GLY A 414 5.55 -20.82 14.89
C GLY A 414 5.66 -19.45 14.20
N PRO A 415 6.38 -19.37 13.07
CA PRO A 415 6.44 -18.13 12.30
C PRO A 415 5.09 -17.81 11.65
N SER A 416 4.98 -16.62 11.06
CA SER A 416 3.89 -16.33 10.12
C SER A 416 3.91 -17.36 8.99
N ARG A 417 2.72 -17.83 8.59
CA ARG A 417 2.62 -18.80 7.49
C ARG A 417 3.27 -18.25 6.21
N SER A 418 3.89 -19.14 5.45
CA SER A 418 4.51 -18.82 4.17
C SER A 418 4.32 -19.95 3.15
N VAL A 419 4.42 -19.60 1.87
CA VAL A 419 4.36 -20.55 0.76
C VAL A 419 5.53 -20.35 -0.19
N LYS A 420 6.22 -21.44 -0.52
CA LYS A 420 7.09 -21.52 -1.69
C LYS A 420 6.31 -22.20 -2.84
N LEU A 421 5.96 -21.43 -3.85
CA LEU A 421 5.31 -21.92 -5.07
C LEU A 421 6.38 -22.30 -6.09
N ASN A 422 6.58 -23.59 -6.32
CA ASN A 422 7.47 -24.13 -7.35
C ASN A 422 6.72 -24.26 -8.68
N LEU A 423 7.28 -23.68 -9.74
CA LEU A 423 6.71 -23.66 -11.09
C LEU A 423 7.46 -24.66 -11.96
N ILE A 424 6.72 -25.60 -12.54
CA ILE A 424 7.23 -26.71 -13.33
C ILE A 424 6.70 -26.58 -14.76
N CYS A 425 7.54 -26.86 -15.76
CA CYS A 425 7.09 -26.86 -17.15
C CYS A 425 5.95 -27.87 -17.36
N GLY A 426 4.85 -27.39 -17.93
CA GLY A 426 3.69 -28.20 -18.30
C GLY A 426 2.94 -27.60 -19.49
N THR A 427 1.89 -28.29 -19.94
CA THR A 427 1.05 -27.84 -21.06
C THR A 427 -0.15 -27.01 -20.63
N GLU A 428 -0.44 -27.00 -19.33
CA GLU A 428 -1.60 -26.33 -18.71
C GLU A 428 -1.22 -25.83 -17.32
N GLU A 429 -2.03 -24.90 -16.80
CA GLU A 429 -1.94 -24.39 -15.44
C GLU A 429 -2.62 -25.33 -14.45
N LYS A 430 -1.84 -25.98 -13.58
CA LYS A 430 -2.41 -26.94 -12.63
C LYS A 430 -1.55 -27.09 -11.39
N VAL A 431 -2.15 -26.92 -10.20
CA VAL A 431 -1.50 -27.28 -8.95
C VAL A 431 -1.47 -28.81 -8.84
N THR A 432 -0.28 -29.38 -8.63
CA THR A 432 -0.07 -30.84 -8.61
C THR A 432 0.13 -31.40 -7.22
N SER A 433 0.72 -30.62 -6.31
CA SER A 433 0.97 -31.07 -4.95
C SER A 433 1.07 -29.90 -3.98
N VAL A 434 0.74 -30.18 -2.72
CA VAL A 434 0.95 -29.30 -1.57
C VAL A 434 1.54 -30.14 -0.46
N THR A 435 2.64 -29.68 0.13
CA THR A 435 3.33 -30.34 1.24
C THR A 435 3.70 -29.31 2.30
N GLU A 436 3.64 -29.67 3.58
CA GLU A 436 4.09 -28.84 4.71
C GLU A 436 5.39 -29.46 5.28
N PRO A 437 6.57 -29.19 4.68
CA PRO A 437 7.83 -29.78 5.13
C PRO A 437 8.26 -29.30 6.53
N SER A 438 7.88 -28.07 6.89
CA SER A 438 8.13 -27.47 8.20
C SER A 438 6.85 -26.79 8.69
N LYS A 439 6.70 -26.67 10.01
CA LYS A 439 5.51 -26.06 10.62
C LYS A 439 5.23 -24.68 10.03
N CYS A 440 4.04 -24.52 9.44
CA CYS A 440 3.58 -23.29 8.83
C CYS A 440 4.41 -22.79 7.62
N GLU A 441 5.21 -23.67 7.03
CA GLU A 441 5.89 -23.47 5.75
C GLU A 441 5.32 -24.46 4.75
N TYR A 442 4.70 -23.95 3.68
CA TYR A 442 4.07 -24.78 2.66
C TYR A 442 4.86 -24.74 1.35
N HIS A 443 5.00 -25.89 0.70
CA HIS A 443 5.57 -26.00 -0.65
C HIS A 443 4.45 -26.45 -1.57
N ILE A 444 4.13 -25.61 -2.56
CA ILE A 444 3.12 -25.90 -3.59
C ILE A 444 3.87 -26.12 -4.90
N SER A 445 3.55 -27.19 -5.62
CA SER A 445 4.07 -27.40 -6.98
C SER A 445 2.96 -27.20 -8.00
N MET A 446 3.25 -26.43 -9.04
CA MET A 446 2.29 -26.09 -10.09
C MET A 446 2.93 -26.28 -11.47
N LEU A 447 2.21 -26.95 -12.36
CA LEU A 447 2.52 -26.99 -13.78
C LEU A 447 2.09 -25.68 -14.44
N THR A 448 2.94 -25.13 -15.30
CA THR A 448 2.59 -24.00 -16.16
C THR A 448 3.43 -23.99 -17.44
N PRO A 449 2.85 -23.64 -18.60
CA PRO A 449 3.62 -23.38 -19.81
C PRO A 449 4.67 -22.28 -19.65
N ALA A 450 4.44 -21.29 -18.79
CA ALA A 450 5.36 -20.17 -18.59
C ALA A 450 6.73 -20.59 -18.04
N ALA A 451 6.78 -21.70 -17.28
CA ALA A 451 8.00 -22.26 -16.72
C ALA A 451 8.81 -23.11 -17.72
N CYS A 452 8.27 -23.36 -18.93
CA CYS A 452 8.99 -24.12 -19.95
C CYS A 452 10.18 -23.33 -20.49
N LYS A 453 11.32 -24.03 -20.60
CA LYS A 453 12.56 -23.55 -21.19
C LYS A 453 12.93 -24.50 -22.33
N PRO A 454 13.53 -24.02 -23.43
CA PRO A 454 14.08 -24.91 -24.44
C PRO A 454 15.06 -25.86 -23.75
N LEU A 455 14.99 -27.16 -24.06
CA LEU A 455 16.06 -28.06 -23.65
C LEU A 455 17.34 -27.48 -24.22
N GLY A 456 18.30 -27.17 -23.33
CA GLY A 456 19.62 -26.76 -23.77
C GLY A 456 20.09 -27.79 -24.78
N VAL A 457 20.47 -27.34 -25.97
CA VAL A 457 21.26 -28.18 -26.87
C VAL A 457 22.59 -28.34 -26.17
N SER A 458 22.68 -29.29 -25.22
CA SER A 458 23.95 -29.98 -25.06
C SER A 458 24.19 -30.55 -26.45
N LYS A 459 25.14 -29.97 -27.18
CA LYS A 459 25.72 -30.69 -28.31
C LYS A 459 25.93 -32.11 -27.79
N PRO A 460 25.45 -33.15 -28.50
CA PRO A 460 25.96 -34.47 -28.18
C PRO A 460 27.48 -34.32 -28.14
N ASP A 461 28.12 -34.83 -27.10
CA ASP A 461 29.57 -35.00 -27.10
C ASP A 461 29.86 -35.92 -28.28
N VAL A 462 29.97 -35.32 -29.46
CA VAL A 462 30.63 -35.87 -30.62
C VAL A 462 32.07 -35.89 -30.15
N TYR A 463 32.49 -37.05 -29.64
CA TYR A 463 33.90 -37.39 -29.62
C TYR A 463 34.41 -37.14 -31.03
N ASP A 464 35.25 -36.11 -31.16
CA ASP A 464 35.99 -35.82 -32.39
C ASP A 464 36.86 -37.05 -32.69
N GLU A 465 36.34 -37.97 -33.51
CA GLU A 465 37.17 -38.73 -34.44
C GLU A 465 37.72 -37.71 -35.44
N ASP A 466 38.85 -37.08 -35.10
CA ASP A 466 39.89 -36.62 -36.04
C ASP A 466 40.84 -35.63 -35.33
N SER A 467 41.87 -36.17 -34.68
CA SER A 467 43.16 -35.47 -34.63
C SER A 467 44.29 -36.47 -34.74
N GLU A 468 44.53 -36.93 -35.97
CA GLU A 468 45.87 -37.29 -36.42
C GLU A 468 46.67 -35.99 -36.61
N LEU A 469 47.78 -35.86 -35.87
CA LEU A 469 49.11 -35.45 -36.36
C LEU A 469 50.18 -35.67 -35.29
#